data_AF-A0A7J9YTX9-F1
#
_entry.id   AF-A0A7J9YTX9-F1
#
_cell.length_a   1.000
_cell.length_b   1.000
_cell.length_c   1.000
_cell.angle_alpha   90.00
_cell.angle_beta   90.00
_cell.angle_gamma   90.00
#
_symmetry.space_group_name_H-M   'P 1'
#
loop_
_entity.id
_entity.type
_entity.pdbx_description
1 polymer ?
#
loop_
_entity_poly.entity_id
_entity_poly.type
_entity_poly.pdbx_seq_one_letter_code
_entity_poly.pdbx_strand_id
1 'polypeptide(L)'
;MIEAKEATRVAESLGLRRKGSAKRKRKNGRSCEDCFFHRNMLCALDLDQPCSTFRADSPDGLVPPRQPVLLLRDAPPPAAAG
;
A
#
# COMPACT_ATOMS: atom_id res chain seq x y z
N MET A 1 33.84 0.41 5.81
CA MET A 1 33.13 1.69 6.09
C MET A 1 33.38 2.79 5.04
N ILE A 2 34.26 2.60 4.05
CA ILE A 2 34.56 3.60 3.00
C ILE A 2 33.52 3.53 1.85
N GLU A 3 33.10 2.32 1.44
CA GLU A 3 32.07 2.11 0.39
C GLU A 3 30.75 2.83 0.64
N ALA A 4 30.23 2.79 1.87
CA ALA A 4 28.94 3.41 2.19
C ALA A 4 28.97 4.95 1.99
N LYS A 5 30.13 5.57 2.19
CA LYS A 5 30.32 7.01 1.99
C LYS A 5 30.40 7.36 0.51
N GLU A 6 31.06 6.54 -0.29
CA GLU A 6 31.18 6.72 -1.74
C GLU A 6 29.83 6.52 -2.45
N ALA A 7 29.10 5.46 -2.09
CA ALA A 7 27.74 5.22 -2.59
C ALA A 7 26.80 6.39 -2.29
N THR A 8 27.00 7.05 -1.14
CA THR A 8 26.21 8.23 -0.77
C THR A 8 26.53 9.43 -1.65
N ARG A 9 27.81 9.67 -1.96
CA ARG A 9 28.26 10.77 -2.84
C ARG A 9 27.76 10.60 -4.28
N VAL A 10 27.84 9.39 -4.82
CA VAL A 10 27.37 9.09 -6.18
C VAL A 10 25.85 9.28 -6.28
N ALA A 11 25.08 8.86 -5.27
CA ALA A 11 23.64 9.07 -5.27
C ALA A 11 23.23 10.55 -5.16
N GLU A 12 24.06 11.38 -4.53
CA GLU A 12 23.86 12.83 -4.44
C GLU A 12 24.15 13.53 -5.77
N SER A 13 25.26 13.21 -6.43
CA SER A 13 25.63 13.80 -7.72
C SER A 13 24.66 13.47 -8.83
N LEU A 14 24.08 12.27 -8.82
CA LEU A 14 23.06 11.84 -9.77
C LEU A 14 21.67 12.41 -9.46
N GLY A 15 21.49 13.16 -8.35
CA GLY A 15 20.18 13.71 -7.96
C GLY A 15 19.15 12.65 -7.53
N LEU A 16 19.57 11.41 -7.28
CA LEU A 16 18.68 10.32 -6.85
C LEU A 16 18.17 10.51 -5.40
N ARG A 17 18.74 11.44 -4.64
CA ARG A 17 18.34 11.71 -3.25
C ARG A 17 17.33 12.86 -3.15
N ARG A 18 16.05 12.54 -2.95
CA ARG A 18 15.03 13.52 -2.54
C ARG A 18 15.31 13.96 -1.09
N LYS A 19 15.41 15.27 -0.84
CA LYS A 19 15.49 15.82 0.53
C LYS A 19 14.34 15.25 1.37
N GLY A 20 14.67 14.41 2.38
CA GLY A 20 13.70 13.73 3.25
C GLY A 20 13.66 12.19 3.15
N SER A 21 14.42 11.57 2.24
CA SER A 21 14.46 10.10 2.06
C SER A 21 15.45 9.36 2.96
N ALA A 22 15.85 9.93 4.10
CA ALA A 22 16.49 9.11 5.14
C ALA A 22 15.53 7.96 5.45
N LYS A 23 16.03 6.71 5.50
CA LYS A 23 15.27 5.50 5.83
C LYS A 23 14.60 5.73 7.19
N ARG A 24 13.41 6.34 7.20
CA ARG A 24 12.67 6.66 8.42
C ARG A 24 12.36 5.30 9.02
N LYS A 25 13.04 4.94 10.10
CA LYS A 25 12.63 3.80 10.93
C LYS A 25 11.25 4.17 11.47
N ARG A 26 10.20 3.66 10.82
CA ARG A 26 8.81 3.99 11.11
C ARG A 26 8.43 3.37 12.46
N LYS A 27 7.58 4.08 13.19
CA LYS A 27 7.22 3.90 14.61
C LYS A 27 6.74 2.48 15.00
N ASN A 28 6.33 1.65 14.04
CA ASN A 28 5.69 0.36 14.33
C ASN A 28 6.48 -0.87 13.85
N GLY A 29 7.67 -0.72 13.26
CA GLY A 29 8.55 -1.85 12.89
C GLY A 29 8.05 -2.83 11.83
N ARG A 30 6.79 -2.71 11.38
CA ARG A 30 6.18 -3.59 10.36
C ARG A 30 6.78 -3.31 8.99
N SER A 31 7.00 -4.35 8.19
CA SER A 31 7.42 -4.27 6.78
C SER A 31 6.29 -4.73 5.84
N CYS A 32 6.49 -4.64 4.52
CA CYS A 32 5.53 -5.22 3.58
C CYS A 32 5.47 -6.76 3.67
N GLU A 33 6.52 -7.41 4.19
CA GLU A 33 6.57 -8.86 4.40
C GLU A 33 5.53 -9.31 5.43
N ASP A 34 5.09 -8.42 6.33
CA ASP A 34 4.03 -8.66 7.31
C ASP A 34 2.61 -8.38 6.76
N CYS A 35 2.51 -7.97 5.49
CA CYS A 35 1.24 -7.64 4.87
C CYS A 35 0.53 -8.91 4.39
N PHE A 36 -0.77 -9.02 4.69
CA PHE A 36 -1.64 -10.09 4.19
C PHE A 36 -1.48 -10.27 2.67
N PHE A 37 -1.46 -9.18 1.91
CA PHE A 37 -1.31 -9.26 0.45
C PHE A 37 0.04 -9.81 0.01
N HIS A 38 1.14 -9.50 0.72
CA HIS A 38 2.47 -9.98 0.34
C HIS A 38 2.61 -11.48 0.62
N ARG A 39 2.16 -11.93 1.81
CA ARG A 39 2.13 -13.35 2.21
C ARG A 39 1.33 -14.23 1.24
N ASN A 40 0.31 -13.65 0.59
CA ASN A 40 -0.54 -14.31 -0.39
C ASN A 40 -0.11 -14.04 -1.86
N MET A 41 1.05 -13.40 -2.10
CA MET A 41 1.53 -13.06 -3.45
C MET A 41 0.57 -12.15 -4.27
N LEU A 42 -0.22 -11.33 -3.57
CA LEU A 42 -1.17 -10.37 -4.11
C LEU A 42 -0.71 -8.90 -3.99
N CYS A 43 0.45 -8.66 -3.38
CA CYS A 43 0.97 -7.30 -3.25
C CYS A 43 1.70 -6.87 -4.53
N ALA A 44 1.24 -5.80 -5.16
CA ALA A 44 1.83 -5.27 -6.39
C ALA A 44 3.13 -4.45 -6.15
N LEU A 45 3.45 -4.12 -4.90
CA LEU A 45 4.57 -3.25 -4.56
C LEU A 45 5.70 -4.05 -3.91
N ASP A 46 6.92 -3.88 -4.42
CA ASP A 46 8.14 -4.43 -3.82
C ASP A 46 8.80 -3.36 -2.94
N LEU A 47 8.48 -3.36 -1.65
CA LEU A 47 8.87 -2.31 -0.70
C LEU A 47 9.39 -2.90 0.62
N ASP A 48 10.51 -2.36 1.10
CA ASP A 48 11.03 -2.58 2.47
C ASP A 48 10.14 -1.98 3.58
N GLN A 49 8.96 -1.45 3.26
CA GLN A 49 8.10 -0.67 4.14
C GLN A 49 6.64 -1.09 3.94
N PRO A 50 5.75 -0.86 4.92
CA PRO A 50 4.33 -1.13 4.76
C PRO A 50 3.80 -0.44 3.49
N CYS A 51 3.16 -1.20 2.60
CA CYS A 51 2.55 -0.66 1.41
C CYS A 51 1.35 0.25 1.75
N SER A 52 0.91 1.08 0.81
CA SER A 52 -0.24 1.98 1.00
C SER A 52 -1.54 1.25 1.35
N THR A 53 -1.66 -0.02 0.96
CA THR A 53 -2.79 -0.91 1.24
C THR A 53 -2.52 -1.87 2.39
N PHE A 54 -1.49 -1.65 3.22
CA PHE A 54 -1.08 -2.58 4.28
C PHE A 54 -2.26 -3.06 5.14
N ARG A 55 -2.37 -4.38 5.27
CA ARG A 55 -3.29 -5.09 6.17
C ARG A 55 -2.46 -6.13 6.90
N ALA A 56 -2.57 -6.18 8.23
CA ALA A 56 -1.83 -7.17 9.01
C ALA A 56 -2.32 -8.59 8.65
N ASP A 57 -1.40 -9.52 8.51
CA ASP A 57 -1.72 -10.94 8.35
C ASP A 57 -2.14 -11.52 9.71
N SER A 58 -3.46 -11.68 9.90
CA SER A 58 -4.06 -12.24 11.11
C SER A 58 -4.81 -13.53 10.79
N PRO A 59 -4.99 -14.46 11.75
CA PRO A 59 -5.72 -15.71 11.52
C PRO A 59 -7.16 -15.50 11.02
N ASP A 60 -7.78 -14.36 11.35
CA ASP A 60 -9.12 -13.99 10.86
C ASP A 60 -9.15 -13.54 9.38
N GLY A 61 -7.98 -13.36 8.76
CA GLY A 61 -7.84 -12.87 7.39
C GLY A 61 -8.37 -11.44 7.19
N LEU A 62 -8.81 -11.13 5.96
CA LEU A 62 -9.45 -9.85 5.64
C LEU A 62 -10.91 -9.88 6.09
N VAL A 63 -11.21 -9.18 7.19
CA VAL A 63 -12.59 -8.99 7.65
C VAL A 63 -13.23 -7.83 6.87
N PRO A 64 -14.25 -8.09 6.02
CA PRO A 64 -14.93 -7.02 5.31
C PRO A 64 -15.74 -6.15 6.29
N PRO A 65 -15.81 -4.83 6.07
CA PRO A 65 -16.72 -3.99 6.84
C PRO A 65 -18.17 -4.41 6.57
N ARG A 66 -19.06 -4.18 7.54
CA ARG A 66 -20.49 -4.43 7.33
C ARG A 66 -20.99 -3.53 6.21
N GLN A 67 -21.40 -4.14 5.10
CA GLN A 67 -21.95 -3.42 3.96
C GLN A 67 -23.38 -2.94 4.28
N PRO A 68 -23.74 -1.72 3.89
CA PRO A 68 -25.12 -1.24 4.03
C PRO A 68 -26.05 -2.05 3.12
N VAL A 69 -27.33 -2.11 3.49
CA VAL A 69 -28.36 -2.76 2.67
C VAL A 69 -28.54 -1.99 1.36
N LEU A 70 -28.55 -2.72 0.25
CA LEU A 70 -28.87 -2.13 -1.05
C LEU A 70 -30.34 -1.73 -1.08
N LEU A 71 -30.61 -0.45 -1.34
CA LEU A 71 -31.97 0.04 -1.54
C LEU A 71 -32.35 -0.16 -3.01
N LEU A 72 -33.41 -0.94 -3.25
CA LEU A 72 -33.99 -1.07 -4.58
C LEU A 72 -34.61 0.26 -4.97
N ARG A 73 -34.22 0.78 -6.15
CA ARG A 73 -34.89 1.93 -6.75
C ARG A 73 -36.07 1.43 -7.57
N ASP A 74 -37.16 2.18 -7.55
CA ASP A 74 -38.27 1.93 -8.46
C ASP A 74 -37.78 1.98 -9.91
N ALA A 75 -38.34 1.10 -10.75
CA ALA A 75 -38.07 1.15 -12.17
C ALA A 75 -38.48 2.54 -12.70
N PRO A 76 -37.65 3.19 -13.53
CA PRO A 76 -38.09 4.39 -14.22
C PRO A 76 -39.36 4.05 -15.03
N PRO A 77 -40.32 5.00 -15.16
CA PRO A 77 -41.50 4.78 -16.00
C PRO A 77 -41.05 4.38 -17.41
N PRO A 78 -41.85 3.57 -18.13
CA PRO A 78 -41.49 3.17 -19.48
C PRO A 78 -41.17 4.42 -20.28
N ALA A 79 -40.04 4.39 -21.00
CA ALA A 79 -39.66 5.49 -21.88
C ALA A 79 -40.87 5.82 -22.76
N ALA A 80 -41.35 7.05 -22.71
CA ALA A 80 -42.50 7.49 -23.49
C ALA A 80 -42.22 7.11 -24.95
N ALA A 81 -43.04 6.21 -25.49
CA ALA A 81 -42.98 5.83 -26.88
C ALA A 81 -43.33 7.09 -27.69
N GLY A 82 -42.30 7.71 -28.26
CA GLY A 82 -42.43 8.74 -29.28
C GLY A 82 -42.69 8.13 -30.65
#